data_AF-A0A7J8AFW7-F1
#
_entry.id   AF-A0A7J8AFW7-F1
#
_cell.length_a   1.000
_cell.length_b   1.000
_cell.length_c   1.000
_cell.angle_alpha   90.00
_cell.angle_beta   90.00
_cell.angle_gamma   90.00
#
_symmetry.space_group_name_H-M   'P 1'
#
loop_
_entity.id
_entity.type
_entity.pdbx_description
1 polymer ?
#
loop_
_entity_poly.entity_id
_entity_poly.type
_entity_poly.pdbx_seq_one_letter_code
_entity_poly.pdbx_strand_id
1 'polypeptide(L)'
;MQNFRDVCIHKDRRIRLTVVYFGQEGLSKVKSILESVTRCAPPVEQQLVLKKDSGFWRDFGFGMTPQYRSDLLTVGGFDMEVKGWGGEDVHLYQKYLKGDLIVSRSRVPGLFHVWHEKRCAHELTPEQYRVCIQSQAMSEASGSHQGMPVFPKETEAHLRKQAYRTDSDAGG
;
A
#
# COMPACT_ATOMS: atom_id res chain seq x y z
N MET A 1 -1.07 -17.23 21.17
CA MET A 1 -0.92 -16.06 20.27
C MET A 1 -2.09 -16.10 19.28
N GLN A 2 -3.08 -15.21 19.39
CA GLN A 2 -4.10 -15.08 18.33
C GLN A 2 -3.44 -14.57 17.03
N ASN A 3 -3.78 -15.17 15.89
CA ASN A 3 -3.24 -14.76 14.59
C ASN A 3 -3.74 -13.35 14.24
N PHE A 4 -2.89 -12.57 13.56
CA PHE A 4 -3.24 -11.24 13.02
C PHE A 4 -4.53 -11.29 12.19
N ARG A 5 -4.71 -12.39 11.43
CA ARG A 5 -5.91 -12.69 10.66
C ARG A 5 -7.17 -12.82 11.54
N ASP A 6 -7.09 -13.42 12.72
CA ASP A 6 -8.26 -13.66 13.57
C ASP A 6 -8.76 -12.39 14.23
N VAL A 7 -7.87 -11.42 14.50
CA VAL A 7 -8.26 -10.17 15.14
C VAL A 7 -8.47 -9.04 14.13
N CYS A 8 -7.51 -8.76 13.27
CA CYS A 8 -7.58 -7.59 12.40
C CYS A 8 -8.46 -7.83 11.16
N ILE A 9 -8.49 -9.06 10.64
CA ILE A 9 -9.31 -9.40 9.46
C ILE A 9 -10.71 -9.86 9.86
N HIS A 10 -10.86 -10.73 10.85
CA HIS A 10 -12.19 -11.30 11.17
C HIS A 10 -13.01 -10.51 12.20
N LYS A 11 -12.39 -9.66 13.06
CA LYS A 11 -13.14 -8.87 14.06
C LYS A 11 -13.29 -7.40 13.69
N ASP A 12 -12.20 -6.68 13.41
CA ASP A 12 -12.24 -5.21 13.24
C ASP A 12 -12.29 -4.78 11.76
N ARG A 13 -11.68 -5.53 10.84
CA ARG A 13 -11.61 -5.24 9.39
C ARG A 13 -10.98 -3.87 9.06
N ARG A 14 -10.29 -3.21 9.98
CA ARG A 14 -9.68 -1.89 9.77
C ARG A 14 -8.17 -1.99 9.65
N ILE A 15 -7.62 -1.43 8.57
CA ILE A 15 -6.18 -1.21 8.40
C ILE A 15 -5.93 0.30 8.45
N ARG A 16 -5.06 0.76 9.34
CA ARG A 16 -4.79 2.19 9.53
C ARG A 16 -3.90 2.73 8.40
N LEU A 17 -4.29 3.86 7.80
CA LEU A 17 -3.64 4.41 6.61
C LEU A 17 -2.76 5.63 6.90
N THR A 18 -1.60 5.67 6.27
CA THR A 18 -0.77 6.87 6.21
C THR A 18 -1.20 7.74 5.03
N VAL A 19 -1.42 9.03 5.26
CA VAL A 19 -1.62 10.03 4.20
C VAL A 19 -0.25 10.59 3.79
N VAL A 20 -0.02 10.72 2.48
CA VAL A 20 1.23 11.24 1.92
C VAL A 20 0.95 12.53 1.17
N TYR A 21 1.44 13.65 1.69
CA TYR A 21 1.35 14.94 1.02
C TYR A 21 2.54 15.17 0.09
N PHE A 22 2.24 15.62 -1.14
CA PHE A 22 3.26 16.03 -2.11
C PHE A 22 3.15 17.53 -2.41
N GLY A 23 4.25 18.24 -2.21
CA GLY A 23 4.35 19.67 -2.50
C GLY A 23 4.84 20.49 -1.32
N GLN A 24 5.07 21.78 -1.56
CA GLN A 24 5.45 22.74 -0.52
C GLN A 24 4.28 23.65 -0.13
N GLU A 25 3.59 24.19 -1.13
CA GLU A 25 2.44 25.07 -0.93
C GLU A 25 1.35 24.37 -0.11
N GLY A 26 0.61 25.06 0.74
CA GLY A 26 -0.56 24.47 1.41
C GLY A 26 -0.26 23.38 2.47
N LEU A 27 1.01 22.99 2.69
CA LEU A 27 1.38 21.95 3.67
C LEU A 27 0.87 22.28 5.08
N SER A 28 0.94 23.54 5.52
CA SER A 28 0.42 23.98 6.82
C SER A 28 -1.09 23.79 6.94
N LYS A 29 -1.83 24.10 5.86
CA LYS A 29 -3.27 23.88 5.77
C LYS A 29 -3.63 22.40 5.79
N VAL A 30 -2.89 21.57 5.05
CA VAL A 30 -3.06 20.11 5.07
C VAL A 30 -2.80 19.55 6.46
N LYS A 31 -1.72 19.96 7.13
CA LYS A 31 -1.45 19.57 8.52
C LYS A 31 -2.60 19.94 9.45
N SER A 32 -3.11 21.17 9.36
CA SER A 32 -4.25 21.64 10.15
C SER A 32 -5.54 20.83 9.90
N ILE A 33 -5.81 20.47 8.64
CA ILE A 33 -6.95 19.61 8.28
C ILE A 33 -6.77 18.21 8.88
N LEU A 34 -5.57 17.61 8.72
CA LEU A 34 -5.27 16.29 9.25
C LEU A 34 -5.42 16.26 10.77
N GLU A 35 -4.86 17.26 11.48
CA GLU A 35 -5.05 17.46 12.92
C GLU A 35 -6.53 17.60 13.27
N SER A 36 -7.31 18.34 12.48
CA SER A 36 -8.75 18.46 12.71
C SER A 36 -9.50 17.14 12.58
N VAL A 37 -9.16 16.33 11.57
CA VAL A 37 -9.76 15.00 11.36
C VAL A 37 -9.39 14.05 12.51
N THR A 38 -8.24 14.25 13.16
CA THR A 38 -7.86 13.47 14.35
C THR A 38 -8.67 13.83 15.61
N ARG A 39 -9.35 14.99 15.67
CA ARG A 39 -10.09 15.44 16.87
C ARG A 39 -11.35 14.63 17.19
N CYS A 40 -11.96 13.96 16.20
CA CYS A 40 -13.09 13.04 16.40
C CYS A 40 -12.68 11.58 16.61
N ALA A 41 -11.37 11.30 16.62
CA ALA A 41 -10.87 9.96 16.86
C ALA A 41 -10.72 9.75 18.39
N PRO A 42 -10.79 8.49 18.89
CA PRO A 42 -10.71 8.16 20.33
C PRO A 42 -9.47 8.76 21.00
N PRO A 43 -9.35 8.86 22.33
CA PRO A 43 -8.17 9.47 22.99
C PRO A 43 -6.83 8.99 22.43
N VAL A 44 -5.83 9.88 22.38
CA VAL A 44 -4.50 9.63 21.76
C VAL A 44 -3.88 8.34 22.27
N GLU A 45 -4.07 8.01 23.55
CA GLU A 45 -3.62 6.77 24.16
C GLU A 45 -4.23 5.53 23.49
N GLN A 46 -5.50 5.57 23.06
CA GLN A 46 -6.17 4.48 22.35
C GLN A 46 -5.82 4.43 20.85
N GLN A 47 -5.44 5.58 20.26
CA GLN A 47 -4.99 5.65 18.87
C GLN A 47 -3.53 5.20 18.69
N LEU A 48 -2.69 5.44 19.71
CA LEU A 48 -1.26 5.12 19.73
C LEU A 48 -0.97 3.69 20.20
N VAL A 49 -1.95 3.02 20.82
CA VAL A 49 -1.86 1.61 21.18
C VAL A 49 -1.99 0.76 19.91
N LEU A 50 -0.87 0.61 19.21
CA LEU A 50 -0.66 -0.42 18.19
C LEU A 50 -0.36 -1.73 18.90
N LYS A 51 -1.40 -2.47 19.26
CA LYS A 51 -1.25 -3.85 19.72
C LYS A 51 -1.34 -4.77 18.50
N LYS A 52 -0.79 -5.98 18.65
CA LYS A 52 -0.84 -7.03 17.61
C LYS A 52 -2.28 -7.38 17.19
N ASP A 53 -3.27 -6.98 17.98
CA ASP A 53 -4.69 -7.24 17.86
C ASP A 53 -5.49 -6.02 17.34
N SER A 54 -4.88 -4.83 17.21
CA SER A 54 -5.54 -3.57 16.81
C SER A 54 -5.09 -3.02 15.44
N GLY A 55 -4.37 -3.83 14.65
CA GLY A 55 -3.87 -3.48 13.32
C GLY A 55 -2.48 -2.84 13.32
N PHE A 56 -1.96 -2.57 12.12
CA PHE A 56 -0.71 -1.85 11.90
C PHE A 56 -0.91 -0.65 10.97
N TRP A 57 0.00 0.33 11.05
CA TRP A 57 0.07 1.40 10.06
C TRP A 57 0.74 0.90 8.81
N ARG A 58 0.08 1.03 7.66
CA ARG A 58 0.73 0.79 6.38
C ARG A 58 1.76 1.90 6.13
N ASP A 59 3.02 1.58 6.38
CA ASP A 59 4.19 2.39 6.07
C ASP A 59 4.64 2.20 4.61
N PHE A 60 4.21 1.11 3.99
CA PHE A 60 4.29 0.89 2.54
C PHE A 60 3.06 1.42 1.79
N GLY A 61 3.30 2.03 0.63
CA GLY A 61 2.27 2.61 -0.24
C GLY A 61 2.16 4.14 -0.13
N PHE A 62 1.83 4.76 -1.26
CA PHE A 62 1.81 6.20 -1.50
C PHE A 62 0.52 6.69 -2.17
N GLY A 63 -0.41 5.78 -2.50
CA GLY A 63 -1.64 6.12 -3.22
C GLY A 63 -2.65 7.02 -2.49
N MET A 64 -2.61 7.09 -1.15
CA MET A 64 -3.44 8.04 -0.40
C MET A 64 -2.75 9.39 -0.29
N THR A 65 -2.90 10.20 -1.34
CA THR A 65 -2.19 11.46 -1.46
C THR A 65 -3.09 12.64 -1.85
N PRO A 66 -2.98 13.78 -1.14
CA PRO A 66 -3.30 15.09 -1.65
C PRO A 66 -2.06 15.75 -2.29
N GLN A 67 -2.24 16.30 -3.48
CA GLN A 67 -1.19 16.98 -4.24
C GLN A 67 -1.78 18.05 -5.15
N TYR A 68 -1.02 19.12 -5.42
CA TYR A 68 -1.44 20.14 -6.38
C TYR A 68 -1.33 19.61 -7.82
N ARG A 69 -2.30 20.00 -8.67
CA ARG A 69 -2.29 19.62 -10.10
C ARG A 69 -1.03 20.14 -10.81
N SER A 70 -0.59 21.35 -10.49
CA SER A 70 0.66 21.93 -11.03
C SER A 70 1.84 21.02 -10.72
N ASP A 71 2.00 20.64 -9.47
CA ASP A 71 3.14 19.83 -8.99
C ASP A 71 3.14 18.45 -9.63
N LEU A 72 1.96 17.83 -9.76
CA LEU A 72 1.80 16.54 -10.45
C LEU A 72 2.22 16.61 -11.92
N LEU A 73 1.87 17.70 -12.61
CA LEU A 73 2.28 17.92 -13.99
C LEU A 73 3.78 18.21 -14.10
N THR A 74 4.35 18.99 -13.17
CA THR A 74 5.78 19.33 -13.13
C THR A 74 6.66 18.10 -12.95
N VAL A 75 6.26 17.13 -12.12
CA VAL A 75 7.03 15.88 -11.95
C VAL A 75 6.79 14.87 -13.08
N GLY A 76 5.98 15.21 -14.08
CA GLY A 76 5.70 14.36 -15.24
C GLY A 76 4.63 13.29 -15.00
N GLY A 77 3.76 13.47 -14.01
CA GLY A 77 2.55 12.66 -13.80
C GLY A 77 2.79 11.17 -13.57
N PHE A 78 1.70 10.39 -13.69
CA PHE A 78 1.77 8.93 -13.68
C PHE A 78 2.34 8.40 -14.99
N ASP A 79 3.03 7.26 -14.89
CA ASP A 79 3.39 6.48 -16.07
C ASP A 79 2.15 5.73 -16.56
N MET A 80 1.66 6.10 -17.74
CA MET A 80 0.45 5.55 -18.34
C MET A 80 0.69 4.20 -19.04
N GLU A 81 1.95 3.76 -19.13
CA GLU A 81 2.32 2.47 -19.70
C GLU A 81 2.22 1.32 -18.69
N VAL A 82 2.14 1.64 -17.38
CA VAL A 82 1.98 0.66 -16.32
C VAL A 82 0.65 -0.08 -16.49
N LYS A 83 0.72 -1.36 -16.82
CA LYS A 83 -0.42 -2.28 -16.89
C LYS A 83 -0.48 -3.13 -15.63
N GLY A 84 -1.70 -3.43 -15.17
CA GLY A 84 -1.92 -4.28 -14.00
C GLY A 84 -1.80 -3.54 -12.68
N TRP A 85 -1.39 -4.24 -11.62
CA TRP A 85 -1.36 -3.72 -10.26
C TRP A 85 0.05 -3.48 -9.77
N GLY A 86 0.26 -2.31 -9.16
CA GLY A 86 1.41 -2.01 -8.30
C GLY A 86 2.55 -1.31 -9.02
N GLY A 87 3.24 -0.46 -8.26
CA GLY A 87 4.42 0.28 -8.67
C GLY A 87 4.13 1.72 -9.09
N GLU A 88 2.89 2.05 -9.47
CA GLU A 88 2.52 3.38 -9.96
C GLU A 88 2.71 4.47 -8.90
N ASP A 89 2.32 4.17 -7.66
CA ASP A 89 2.41 5.08 -6.53
C ASP A 89 3.86 5.24 -6.05
N VAL A 90 4.66 4.17 -6.12
CA VAL A 90 6.11 4.18 -5.84
C VAL A 90 6.87 4.98 -6.89
N HIS A 91 6.58 4.77 -8.18
CA HIS A 91 7.22 5.51 -9.27
C HIS A 91 6.89 7.00 -9.17
N LEU A 92 5.63 7.35 -8.89
CA LEU A 92 5.25 8.74 -8.65
C LEU A 92 6.00 9.33 -7.45
N TYR A 93 6.06 8.62 -6.32
CA TYR A 93 6.82 9.03 -5.14
C TYR A 93 8.30 9.30 -5.47
N GLN A 94 8.94 8.42 -6.25
CA GLN A 94 10.33 8.60 -6.68
C GLN A 94 10.51 9.83 -7.57
N LYS A 95 9.55 10.16 -8.44
CA LYS A 95 9.57 11.39 -9.24
C LYS A 95 9.54 12.63 -8.34
N TYR A 96 8.70 12.64 -7.32
CA TYR A 96 8.64 13.73 -6.33
C TYR A 96 9.95 13.88 -5.55
N LEU A 97 10.57 12.78 -5.12
CA LEU A 97 11.86 12.83 -4.41
C LEU A 97 13.02 13.38 -5.26
N LYS A 98 12.94 13.26 -6.58
CA LYS A 98 13.95 13.77 -7.51
C LYS A 98 13.77 15.25 -7.85
N GLY A 99 12.60 15.83 -7.56
CA GLY A 99 12.32 17.25 -7.76
C GLY A 99 12.57 18.08 -6.51
N ASP A 100 12.33 19.39 -6.61
CA ASP A 100 12.51 20.34 -5.50
C ASP A 100 11.30 20.42 -4.54
N LEU A 101 10.48 19.36 -4.52
CA LEU A 101 9.23 19.30 -3.75
C LEU A 101 9.40 18.51 -2.47
N ILE A 102 8.60 18.84 -1.46
CA ILE A 102 8.61 18.14 -0.18
C ILE A 102 7.59 17.00 -0.21
N VAL A 103 7.99 15.86 0.35
CA VAL A 103 7.06 14.76 0.65
C VAL A 103 6.87 14.65 2.16
N SER A 104 5.63 14.78 2.63
CA SER A 104 5.29 14.69 4.06
C SER A 104 4.35 13.53 4.31
N ARG A 105 4.75 12.57 5.14
CA ARG A 105 3.91 11.42 5.53
C ARG A 105 3.31 11.63 6.91
N SER A 106 2.01 11.48 7.04
CA SER A 106 1.27 11.65 8.30
C SER A 106 0.33 10.48 8.55
N ARG A 107 0.38 9.91 9.76
CA ARG A 107 -0.57 8.89 10.22
C ARG A 107 -1.86 9.59 10.63
N VAL A 108 -3.01 9.16 10.08
CA VAL A 108 -4.31 9.79 10.33
C VAL A 108 -5.22 8.79 11.04
N PRO A 109 -5.39 8.87 12.37
CA PRO A 109 -6.13 7.89 13.17
C PRO A 109 -7.59 7.68 12.78
N GLY A 110 -8.23 8.70 12.22
CA GLY A 110 -9.60 8.62 11.69
C GLY A 110 -9.71 8.01 10.29
N LEU A 111 -8.59 7.71 9.63
CA LEU A 111 -8.58 7.16 8.27
C LEU A 111 -8.14 5.69 8.29
N PHE A 112 -9.03 4.83 7.78
CA PHE A 112 -8.79 3.40 7.69
C PHE A 112 -9.20 2.86 6.32
N HIS A 113 -8.43 1.89 5.83
CA HIS A 113 -8.80 1.03 4.72
C HIS A 113 -9.65 -0.10 5.26
N VAL A 114 -10.86 -0.25 4.74
CA VAL A 114 -11.70 -1.40 5.06
C VAL A 114 -11.09 -2.63 4.37
N TRP A 115 -10.76 -3.65 5.15
CA TRP A 115 -10.18 -4.86 4.64
C TRP A 115 -11.12 -5.56 3.64
N HIS A 116 -10.53 -5.94 2.51
CA HIS A 116 -11.11 -6.78 1.49
C HIS A 116 -10.08 -7.83 1.07
N GLU A 117 -10.55 -8.96 0.54
CA GLU A 117 -9.70 -10.00 -0.02
C GLU A 117 -8.81 -9.40 -1.12
N LYS A 118 -7.52 -9.79 -1.13
CA LYS A 118 -6.57 -9.41 -2.15
C LYS A 118 -6.30 -10.62 -3.05
N ARG A 119 -6.46 -10.45 -4.36
CA ARG A 119 -6.19 -11.51 -5.35
C ARG A 119 -5.07 -11.05 -6.27
N CYS A 120 -3.96 -11.76 -6.28
CA CYS A 120 -2.84 -11.50 -7.17
C CYS A 120 -3.07 -12.20 -8.51
N ALA A 121 -3.35 -11.42 -9.56
CA ALA A 121 -3.61 -11.93 -10.91
C ALA A 121 -2.36 -12.62 -11.49
N HIS A 122 -2.57 -13.70 -12.26
CA HIS A 122 -1.47 -14.46 -12.85
C HIS A 122 -0.83 -13.74 -14.06
N GLU A 123 -1.52 -12.74 -14.59
CA GLU A 123 -1.09 -11.87 -15.69
C GLU A 123 -0.06 -10.82 -15.25
N LEU A 124 0.12 -10.61 -13.94
CA LEU A 124 1.11 -9.68 -13.40
C LEU A 124 2.52 -10.11 -13.79
N THR A 125 3.43 -9.15 -13.99
CA THR A 125 4.85 -9.49 -14.16
C THR A 125 5.37 -10.20 -12.90
N PRO A 126 6.45 -11.01 -12.99
CA PRO A 126 7.03 -11.68 -11.81
C PRO A 126 7.30 -10.73 -10.65
N GLU A 127 7.73 -9.49 -10.95
CA GLU A 127 7.98 -8.47 -9.93
C GLU A 127 6.69 -7.93 -9.32
N GLN A 128 5.68 -7.59 -10.13
CA GLN A 128 4.38 -7.14 -9.65
C GLN A 128 3.69 -8.22 -8.81
N TYR A 129 3.75 -9.48 -9.23
CA TYR A 129 3.20 -10.61 -8.51
C TYR A 129 3.88 -10.79 -7.15
N ARG A 130 5.22 -10.72 -7.11
CA ARG A 130 6.01 -10.81 -5.87
C ARG A 130 5.60 -9.71 -4.88
N VAL A 131 5.51 -8.46 -5.32
CA VAL A 131 5.11 -7.33 -4.47
C VAL A 131 3.65 -7.47 -4.03
N CYS A 132 2.79 -8.01 -4.90
CA CYS A 132 1.39 -8.28 -4.58
C CYS A 132 1.26 -9.27 -3.43
N ILE A 133 1.91 -10.43 -3.53
CA ILE A 133 1.92 -11.48 -2.52
C ILE A 133 2.60 -10.99 -1.23
N GLN A 134 3.69 -10.23 -1.32
CA GLN A 134 4.33 -9.64 -0.13
C GLN A 134 3.38 -8.72 0.65
N SER A 135 2.66 -7.85 -0.06
CA SER A 135 1.67 -6.97 0.58
C SER A 135 0.46 -7.74 1.12
N GLN A 136 0.07 -8.86 0.48
CA GLN A 136 -0.95 -9.76 1.00
C GLN A 136 -0.47 -10.43 2.29
N ALA A 137 0.74 -11.00 2.29
CA ALA A 137 1.37 -11.62 3.44
C ALA A 137 1.52 -10.68 4.65
N MET A 138 1.83 -9.39 4.42
CA MET A 138 1.85 -8.41 5.51
C MET A 138 0.47 -8.15 6.13
N SER A 139 -0.59 -8.33 5.36
CA SER A 139 -1.97 -8.11 5.81
C SER A 139 -2.60 -9.40 6.36
N GLU A 140 -2.13 -10.58 5.96
CA GLU A 140 -2.76 -11.86 6.29
C GLU A 140 -1.93 -12.74 7.23
N ALA A 141 -0.64 -12.43 7.42
CA ALA A 141 0.28 -13.13 8.30
C ALA A 141 0.90 -12.21 9.36
N SER A 142 1.75 -12.75 10.24
CA SER A 142 2.43 -11.99 11.31
C SER A 142 3.52 -11.02 10.80
N GLY A 143 3.71 -10.88 9.48
CA GLY A 143 4.70 -10.01 8.82
C GLY A 143 5.20 -10.59 7.49
N SER A 144 5.77 -9.75 6.61
CA SER A 144 6.25 -10.16 5.27
C SER A 144 7.28 -11.30 5.32
N HIS A 145 8.26 -11.21 6.23
CA HIS A 145 9.32 -12.21 6.37
C HIS A 145 8.81 -13.59 6.83
N GLN A 146 7.71 -13.62 7.61
CA GLN A 146 7.11 -14.86 8.11
C GLN A 146 5.97 -15.37 7.23
N GLY A 147 5.37 -14.51 6.40
CA GLY A 147 4.26 -14.86 5.50
C GLY A 147 4.70 -15.31 4.11
N MET A 148 5.86 -14.88 3.61
CA MET A 148 6.39 -15.34 2.31
C MET A 148 6.56 -16.88 2.21
N PRO A 149 6.99 -17.61 3.27
CA PRO A 149 7.03 -19.07 3.27
C PRO A 149 5.67 -19.77 3.22
N VAL A 150 4.55 -19.04 3.38
CA VAL A 150 3.17 -19.59 3.34
C VAL A 150 2.62 -19.60 1.91
N PHE A 151 3.20 -18.82 0.99
CA PHE A 151 2.78 -18.74 -0.42
C PHE A 151 3.74 -19.36 -1.48
N PRO A 152 4.61 -20.36 -1.17
CA PRO A 152 5.55 -20.89 -2.17
C PRO A 152 4.81 -21.65 -3.29
N LYS A 153 3.72 -22.35 -2.98
CA LYS A 153 2.93 -23.07 -3.99
C LYS A 153 2.25 -22.14 -5.00
N GLU A 154 1.78 -20.98 -4.55
CA GLU A 154 1.14 -19.98 -5.42
C GLU A 154 2.18 -19.26 -6.30
N THR A 155 3.33 -18.94 -5.72
CA THR A 155 4.47 -18.38 -6.46
C THR A 155 4.98 -19.36 -7.52
N GLU A 156 5.16 -20.63 -7.18
CA GLU A 156 5.58 -21.67 -8.12
C GLU A 156 4.51 -21.96 -9.18
N ALA A 157 3.23 -21.98 -8.81
CA ALA A 157 2.13 -22.12 -9.76
C ALA A 157 2.03 -20.93 -10.73
N HIS A 158 2.31 -19.71 -10.27
CA HIS A 158 2.37 -18.53 -11.13
C HIS A 158 3.53 -18.64 -12.13
N LEU A 159 4.74 -18.99 -11.67
CA LEU A 159 5.90 -19.20 -12.54
C LEU A 159 5.66 -20.31 -13.58
N ARG A 160 5.05 -21.43 -13.18
CA ARG A 160 4.68 -22.51 -14.11
C ARG A 160 3.65 -22.07 -15.17
N LYS A 161 2.63 -21.31 -14.77
CA LYS A 161 1.62 -20.80 -15.71
C LYS A 161 2.19 -19.77 -16.69
N GLN A 162 3.13 -18.93 -16.24
CA GLN A 162 3.82 -17.99 -17.13
C GLN A 162 4.71 -18.71 -18.14
N ALA A 163 5.50 -19.69 -17.70
CA ALA A 163 6.35 -20.49 -18.59
C ALA A 163 5.54 -21.17 -19.70
N TYR A 164 4.36 -21.70 -19.36
CA TYR A 164 3.49 -22.34 -20.35
C TYR A 164 2.86 -21.35 -21.35
N ARG A 165 2.57 -20.11 -20.93
CA ARG A 165 2.09 -19.03 -21.83
C ARG A 165 3.18 -18.57 -22.80
N THR A 166 4.41 -18.39 -22.32
CA THR A 166 5.53 -17.98 -23.19
C THR A 166 5.88 -19.02 -24.25
N ASP A 167 5.77 -20.32 -23.95
CA ASP A 167 5.99 -21.38 -24.93
C ASP A 167 4.86 -21.48 -25.98
N SER A 168 3.62 -21.11 -25.61
CA SER A 168 2.48 -21.14 -26.54
C SER A 168 2.42 -19.92 -27.46
N ASP A 169 2.91 -18.75 -27.03
CA ASP A 169 3.04 -17.56 -27.89
C ASP A 169 4.30 -17.62 -28.79
N ALA A 170 5.33 -18.39 -28.43
CA ALA A 170 6.55 -18.54 -29.24
C ALA A 170 6.44 -19.59 -30.37
N GLY A 171 5.36 -20.37 -30.40
CA GLY A 171 5.11 -21.43 -31.37
C GLY A 171 3.98 -21.14 -32.38
N GLY A 172 3.47 -19.92 -32.43
CA GLY A 172 2.39 -19.47 -33.33
C GLY A 172 2.86 -18.57 -34.46
#